data_AF-A0A0U5NPN5-F1
#
_entry.id   AF-A0A0U5NPN5-F1
#
_cell.length_a   1.000
_cell.length_b   1.000
_cell.length_c   1.000
_cell.angle_alpha   90.00
_cell.angle_beta   90.00
_cell.angle_gamma   90.00
#
_symmetry.space_group_name_H-M   'P 1'
#
loop_
_entity.id
_entity.type
_entity.pdbx_description
1 polymer ?
#
loop_
_entity_poly.entity_id
_entity_poly.type
_entity_poly.pdbx_seq_one_letter_code
_entity_poly.pdbx_strand_id
1 'polypeptide(L)'
;MKPLPSVDGQMSFILDGQAEENKTSAFTFSQEIIDAVLTRGSGIHEGKMRIYEQFQKSLSSKENVDFLKNEYGWGGSYPVIIGAGIDEQHDGKGITLSRGFGNDAPKLTLKWTQVEKRIGELIRADRYLNPKEKEQYPQWLEKQETRRAEIEEQKRNREILSTAPPEEAEQTNDDDIIGKEVVIDDRRFVIESVGKISGDVSMRDVTFEDSVGFPINRVEKIDYVRSLLAEQTQEQQLPDMGLFEYHNILEYISNELNLGGVSQ
;
A
#
# COMPACT_ATOMS: atom_id res chain seq x y z
N MET A 1 -25.36 53.60 6.49
CA MET A 1 -24.57 53.85 5.26
C MET A 1 -23.64 52.66 5.08
N LYS A 2 -23.77 51.88 4.00
CA LYS A 2 -22.84 50.78 3.67
C LYS A 2 -21.60 51.41 3.01
N PRO A 3 -20.36 51.02 3.39
CA PRO A 3 -19.19 51.51 2.69
C PRO A 3 -19.18 50.98 1.25
N LEU A 4 -18.84 51.88 0.32
CA LEU A 4 -18.60 51.55 -1.09
C LEU A 4 -17.40 50.59 -1.17
N PRO A 5 -17.41 49.59 -2.07
CA PRO A 5 -16.23 48.76 -2.30
C PRO A 5 -15.06 49.66 -2.72
N SER A 6 -13.91 49.49 -2.05
CA SER A 6 -12.68 50.26 -2.34
C SER A 6 -12.25 50.08 -3.79
N VAL A 7 -11.74 51.16 -4.36
CA VAL A 7 -11.13 51.24 -5.69
C VAL A 7 -9.95 50.25 -5.86
N ASP A 8 -9.41 49.72 -4.76
CA ASP A 8 -8.35 48.69 -4.76
C ASP A 8 -8.82 47.31 -5.27
N GLY A 9 -10.13 47.10 -5.40
CA GLY A 9 -10.72 45.94 -6.08
C GLY A 9 -10.96 46.14 -7.57
N GLN A 10 -10.68 47.33 -8.11
CA GLN A 10 -10.93 47.68 -9.51
C GLN A 10 -9.63 48.11 -10.19
N MET A 11 -9.11 47.19 -11.03
CA MET A 11 -8.03 47.33 -12.01
C MET A 11 -6.59 47.09 -11.56
N SER A 12 -6.08 45.89 -11.86
CA SER A 12 -4.86 45.75 -12.67
C SER A 12 -4.85 44.39 -13.41
N PHE A 13 -5.59 44.31 -14.51
CA PHE A 13 -5.42 43.27 -15.52
C PHE A 13 -5.15 43.93 -16.87
N ILE A 14 -4.08 44.72 -16.92
CA ILE A 14 -3.44 45.10 -18.18
C ILE A 14 -2.07 44.45 -18.13
N LEU A 15 -1.89 43.33 -18.84
CA LEU A 15 -0.59 42.86 -19.30
C LEU A 15 -0.76 42.03 -20.57
N ASP A 16 -0.20 42.59 -21.64
CA ASP A 16 0.26 42.02 -22.91
C ASP A 16 -0.74 41.29 -23.83
N GLY A 17 -1.17 42.01 -24.87
CA GLY A 17 -1.31 41.46 -26.22
C GLY A 17 -2.62 40.76 -26.64
N GLN A 18 -3.67 40.74 -25.82
CA GLN A 18 -4.97 40.11 -26.17
C GLN A 18 -6.17 40.98 -25.77
N ALA A 19 -6.18 42.24 -26.20
CA ALA A 19 -7.16 43.24 -25.74
C ALA A 19 -8.60 43.06 -26.30
N GLU A 20 -8.78 42.34 -27.41
CA GLU A 20 -10.11 42.11 -28.02
C GLU A 20 -10.83 40.89 -27.40
N GLU A 21 -10.17 39.73 -27.26
CA GLU A 21 -10.76 38.52 -26.64
C GLU A 21 -11.04 38.68 -25.14
N ASN A 22 -10.20 39.42 -24.41
CA ASN A 22 -10.40 39.64 -22.96
C ASN A 22 -11.64 40.48 -22.64
N LYS A 23 -12.06 41.39 -23.54
CA LYS A 23 -13.27 42.19 -23.30
C LYS A 23 -14.52 41.31 -23.26
N THR A 24 -14.70 40.42 -24.24
CA THR A 24 -15.85 39.49 -24.31
C THR A 24 -15.80 38.44 -23.20
N SER A 25 -14.58 38.02 -22.81
CA SER A 25 -14.35 37.10 -21.71
C SER A 25 -14.74 37.68 -20.35
N ALA A 26 -14.37 38.93 -20.03
CA ALA A 26 -14.67 39.54 -18.73
C ALA A 26 -16.18 39.72 -18.45
N PHE A 27 -17.01 39.90 -19.49
CA PHE A 27 -18.47 39.94 -19.36
C PHE A 27 -19.09 38.53 -19.22
N THR A 28 -18.39 37.50 -19.67
CA THR A 28 -18.87 36.12 -19.62
C THR A 28 -18.40 35.41 -18.35
N PHE A 29 -17.12 35.49 -18.02
CA PHE A 29 -16.49 34.84 -16.88
C PHE A 29 -16.05 35.91 -15.87
N SER A 30 -16.93 36.25 -14.92
CA SER A 30 -16.58 37.19 -13.85
C SER A 30 -15.52 36.60 -12.92
N GLN A 31 -14.85 37.45 -12.13
CA GLN A 31 -13.87 36.99 -11.15
C GLN A 31 -14.49 36.09 -10.09
N GLU A 32 -15.75 36.29 -9.73
CA GLU A 32 -16.48 35.43 -8.80
C GLU A 32 -16.68 34.02 -9.36
N ILE A 33 -16.88 33.88 -10.68
CA ILE A 33 -16.93 32.57 -11.34
C ILE A 33 -15.56 31.90 -11.29
N ILE A 34 -14.51 32.64 -11.60
CA ILE A 34 -13.13 32.14 -11.53
C ILE A 34 -12.82 31.69 -10.09
N ASP A 35 -13.13 32.50 -9.09
CA ASP A 35 -12.97 32.18 -7.67
C ASP A 35 -13.74 30.93 -7.28
N ALA A 36 -15.02 30.83 -7.67
CA ALA A 36 -15.85 29.68 -7.36
C ALA A 36 -15.28 28.39 -7.96
N VAL A 37 -14.74 28.44 -9.19
CA VAL A 37 -14.07 27.29 -9.81
C VAL A 37 -12.79 26.94 -9.07
N LEU A 38 -11.91 27.91 -8.80
CA LEU A 38 -10.62 27.65 -8.17
C LEU A 38 -10.75 27.17 -6.71
N THR A 39 -11.74 27.68 -5.98
CA THR A 39 -12.02 27.26 -4.59
C THR A 39 -12.65 25.88 -4.49
N ARG A 40 -13.07 25.26 -5.59
CA ARG A 40 -13.45 23.84 -5.62
C ARG A 40 -12.24 22.91 -5.47
N GLY A 41 -11.04 23.39 -5.79
CA GLY A 41 -9.80 22.61 -5.77
C GLY A 41 -9.58 21.79 -7.06
N SER A 42 -8.60 20.88 -7.03
CA SER A 42 -8.17 20.07 -8.18
C SER A 42 -9.14 18.97 -8.59
N GLY A 43 -10.20 18.71 -7.82
CA GLY A 43 -11.10 17.56 -8.03
C GLY A 43 -10.53 16.23 -7.52
N ILE A 44 -9.28 16.21 -7.05
CA ILE A 44 -8.69 15.06 -6.36
C ILE A 44 -9.13 15.06 -4.89
N HIS A 45 -9.32 13.86 -4.31
CA HIS A 45 -9.61 13.70 -2.89
C HIS A 45 -8.61 14.48 -2.02
N GLU A 46 -9.12 15.31 -1.11
CA GLU A 46 -8.34 16.22 -0.24
C GLU A 46 -7.38 17.19 -0.99
N GLY A 47 -7.53 17.36 -2.31
CA GLY A 47 -6.61 18.17 -3.13
C GLY A 47 -6.59 19.64 -2.73
N LYS A 48 -7.73 20.17 -2.30
CA LYS A 48 -7.83 21.53 -1.76
C LYS A 48 -6.94 21.74 -0.51
N MET A 49 -6.84 20.73 0.36
CA MET A 49 -5.98 20.80 1.55
C MET A 49 -4.51 20.77 1.16
N ARG A 50 -4.13 19.94 0.18
CA ARG A 50 -2.75 19.90 -0.35
C ARG A 50 -2.34 21.21 -1.01
N ILE A 51 -3.22 21.80 -1.83
CA ILE A 51 -2.98 23.11 -2.44
C ILE A 51 -2.79 24.16 -1.34
N TYR A 52 -3.66 24.17 -0.33
CA TYR A 52 -3.53 25.12 0.78
C TYR A 52 -2.20 24.94 1.53
N GLU A 53 -1.85 23.72 1.92
CA GLU A 53 -0.59 23.38 2.59
C GLU A 53 0.63 23.79 1.75
N GLN A 54 0.62 23.54 0.44
CA GLN A 54 1.70 23.92 -0.47
C GLN A 54 1.95 25.43 -0.44
N PHE A 55 0.89 26.23 -0.49
CA PHE A 55 1.00 27.69 -0.46
C PHE A 55 1.42 28.24 0.92
N GLN A 56 1.25 27.47 2.01
CA GLN A 56 1.80 27.85 3.32
C GLN A 56 3.32 27.65 3.41
N LYS A 57 3.93 26.78 2.59
CA LYS A 57 5.36 26.45 2.64
C LYS A 57 6.30 27.56 2.12
N SER A 58 5.78 28.76 1.83
CA SER A 58 6.55 29.91 1.34
C SER A 58 7.45 29.62 0.13
N LEU A 59 6.94 28.80 -0.80
CA LEU A 59 7.65 28.40 -2.02
C LEU A 59 7.60 29.48 -3.11
N SER A 60 8.49 29.36 -4.10
CA SER A 60 8.48 30.27 -5.25
C SER A 60 7.25 30.06 -6.14
N SER A 61 6.86 31.10 -6.88
CA SER A 61 5.75 31.00 -7.84
C SER A 61 5.96 29.91 -8.89
N LYS A 62 7.22 29.61 -9.25
CA LYS A 62 7.53 28.52 -10.19
C LYS A 62 7.20 27.16 -9.58
N GLU A 63 7.62 26.92 -8.34
CA GLU A 63 7.34 25.66 -7.64
C GLU A 63 5.84 25.46 -7.40
N ASN A 64 5.12 26.54 -7.07
CA ASN A 64 3.66 26.49 -6.95
C ASN A 64 2.97 26.18 -8.27
N VAL A 65 3.41 26.78 -9.38
CA VAL A 65 2.90 26.48 -10.73
C VAL A 65 3.15 25.02 -11.10
N ASP A 66 4.36 24.52 -10.87
CA ASP A 66 4.73 23.14 -11.21
C ASP A 66 3.95 22.14 -10.32
N PHE A 67 3.75 22.46 -9.04
CA PHE A 67 2.87 21.71 -8.14
C PHE A 67 1.42 21.69 -8.66
N LEU A 68 0.85 22.85 -9.00
CA LEU A 68 -0.54 22.94 -9.48
C LEU A 68 -0.76 22.12 -10.75
N LYS A 69 0.19 22.14 -11.69
CA LYS A 69 0.13 21.29 -12.90
C LYS A 69 0.07 19.81 -12.57
N ASN A 70 0.88 19.35 -11.62
CA ASN A 70 0.91 17.95 -11.20
C ASN A 70 -0.34 17.57 -10.40
N GLU A 71 -0.80 18.48 -9.54
CA GLU A 71 -1.96 18.29 -8.67
C GLU A 71 -3.29 18.29 -9.43
N TYR A 72 -3.41 19.03 -10.53
CA TYR A 72 -4.57 18.97 -11.43
C TYR A 72 -4.44 17.87 -12.48
N GLY A 73 -3.25 17.70 -13.06
CA GLY A 73 -3.02 16.71 -14.12
C GLY A 73 -3.79 17.05 -15.40
N TRP A 74 -4.48 16.05 -15.96
CA TRP A 74 -5.34 16.21 -17.13
C TRP A 74 -6.74 15.73 -16.79
N GLY A 75 -7.73 16.57 -17.05
CA GLY A 75 -9.11 16.28 -16.66
C GLY A 75 -10.05 17.45 -16.88
N GLY A 76 -11.25 17.32 -16.31
CA GLY A 76 -12.27 18.35 -16.37
C GLY A 76 -13.52 17.94 -15.61
N SER A 77 -14.39 18.92 -15.38
CA SER A 77 -15.65 18.76 -14.66
C SER A 77 -16.79 19.45 -15.40
N TYR A 78 -17.87 18.71 -15.64
CA TYR A 78 -19.07 19.17 -16.34
C TYR A 78 -20.34 18.86 -15.52
N PRO A 79 -21.17 19.85 -15.12
CA PRO A 79 -20.82 21.26 -14.95
C PRO A 79 -20.01 21.45 -13.66
N VAL A 80 -19.05 22.39 -13.66
CA VAL A 80 -18.28 22.74 -12.46
C VAL A 80 -19.06 23.64 -11.50
N ILE A 81 -19.95 24.49 -12.03
CA ILE A 81 -20.91 25.29 -11.27
C ILE A 81 -22.31 24.94 -11.76
N ILE A 82 -23.03 24.18 -10.93
CA ILE A 82 -24.41 23.77 -11.20
C ILE A 82 -25.29 25.01 -11.33
N GLY A 83 -26.06 25.11 -12.41
CA GLY A 83 -26.97 26.24 -12.69
C GLY A 83 -26.36 27.41 -13.46
N ALA A 84 -25.03 27.51 -13.57
CA ALA A 84 -24.36 28.54 -14.37
C ALA A 84 -23.93 28.07 -15.77
N GLY A 85 -24.06 26.77 -16.05
CA GLY A 85 -23.64 26.15 -17.32
C GLY A 85 -22.16 26.34 -17.62
N ILE A 86 -21.34 26.37 -16.55
CA ILE A 86 -19.89 26.50 -16.65
C ILE A 86 -19.26 25.14 -16.59
N ASP A 87 -18.38 24.89 -17.54
CA ASP A 87 -17.58 23.68 -17.61
C ASP A 87 -16.13 24.06 -17.41
N GLU A 88 -15.39 23.12 -16.83
CA GLU A 88 -13.99 23.30 -16.52
C GLU A 88 -13.21 22.15 -17.14
N GLN A 89 -12.15 22.49 -17.85
CA GLN A 89 -11.19 21.54 -18.41
C GLN A 89 -9.80 22.02 -18.03
N HIS A 90 -8.92 21.13 -17.61
CA HIS A 90 -7.54 21.47 -17.28
C HIS A 90 -6.56 20.54 -17.97
N ASP A 91 -5.47 21.14 -18.44
CA ASP A 91 -4.38 20.45 -19.10
C ASP A 91 -3.03 21.15 -18.82
N GLY A 92 -1.97 20.72 -19.49
CA GLY A 92 -0.64 21.32 -19.33
C GLY A 92 -0.56 22.83 -19.64
N LYS A 93 -1.56 23.41 -20.33
CA LYS A 93 -1.61 24.84 -20.68
C LYS A 93 -2.26 25.68 -19.59
N GLY A 94 -3.27 25.13 -18.90
CA GLY A 94 -3.99 25.84 -17.86
C GLY A 94 -5.37 25.27 -17.56
N ILE A 95 -6.21 26.11 -16.96
CA ILE A 95 -7.62 25.82 -16.70
C ILE A 95 -8.46 26.59 -17.70
N THR A 96 -9.24 25.88 -18.51
CA THR A 96 -10.16 26.42 -19.51
C THR A 96 -11.59 26.33 -19.00
N LEU A 97 -12.24 27.48 -18.92
CA LEU A 97 -13.66 27.60 -18.61
C LEU A 97 -14.45 27.77 -19.90
N SER A 98 -15.54 27.03 -20.07
CA SER A 98 -16.50 27.23 -21.16
C SER A 98 -17.90 27.48 -20.63
N ARG A 99 -18.69 28.28 -21.34
CA ARG A 99 -20.12 28.45 -21.06
C ARG A 99 -20.96 27.94 -22.23
N GLY A 100 -21.70 26.86 -22.00
CA GLY A 100 -22.56 26.23 -23.01
C GLY A 100 -21.82 25.25 -23.93
N PHE A 101 -22.53 24.74 -24.94
CA PHE A 101 -22.06 23.66 -25.82
C PHE A 101 -21.67 24.17 -27.21
N GLY A 102 -20.73 23.47 -27.86
CA GLY A 102 -20.31 23.74 -29.24
C GLY A 102 -18.95 24.42 -29.35
N ASN A 103 -18.41 24.46 -30.57
CA ASN A 103 -17.08 25.02 -30.82
C ASN A 103 -17.01 26.54 -30.60
N ASP A 104 -18.12 27.23 -30.87
CA ASP A 104 -18.26 28.70 -30.74
C ASP A 104 -18.67 29.15 -29.33
N ALA A 105 -18.76 28.22 -28.37
CA ALA A 105 -19.03 28.56 -26.99
C ALA A 105 -17.93 29.50 -26.46
N PRO A 106 -18.29 30.57 -25.70
CA PRO A 106 -17.31 31.41 -25.05
C PRO A 106 -16.37 30.59 -24.19
N LYS A 107 -15.06 30.84 -24.32
CA LYS A 107 -14.00 30.13 -23.57
C LYS A 107 -13.05 31.13 -22.94
N LEU A 108 -12.54 30.79 -21.77
CA LEU A 108 -11.47 31.51 -21.08
C LEU A 108 -10.43 30.51 -20.59
N THR A 109 -9.21 30.61 -21.09
CA THR A 109 -8.08 29.81 -20.60
C THR A 109 -7.23 30.63 -19.64
N LEU A 110 -7.22 30.22 -18.38
CA LEU A 110 -6.36 30.75 -17.33
C LEU A 110 -5.03 30.00 -17.37
N LYS A 111 -3.95 30.70 -17.68
CA LYS A 111 -2.59 30.13 -17.62
C LYS A 111 -2.27 29.74 -16.17
N TRP A 112 -1.45 28.71 -15.99
CA TRP A 112 -1.05 28.25 -14.66
C TRP A 112 -0.45 29.34 -13.76
N THR A 113 0.28 30.30 -14.32
CA THR A 113 0.80 31.46 -13.57
C THR A 113 -0.30 32.38 -13.05
N GLN A 114 -1.40 32.52 -13.79
CA GLN A 114 -2.57 33.30 -13.35
C GLN A 114 -3.36 32.54 -12.29
N VAL A 115 -3.50 31.21 -12.45
CA VAL A 115 -4.13 30.33 -11.46
C VAL A 115 -3.37 30.38 -10.14
N GLU A 116 -2.05 30.24 -10.18
CA GLU A 116 -1.17 30.33 -9.00
C GLU A 116 -1.35 31.65 -8.26
N LYS A 117 -1.24 32.78 -9.00
CA LYS A 117 -1.43 34.10 -8.43
C LYS A 117 -2.79 34.24 -7.77
N ARG A 118 -3.86 33.78 -8.44
CA ARG A 118 -5.23 33.92 -7.94
C ARG A 118 -5.50 33.05 -6.71
N ILE A 119 -5.03 31.81 -6.69
CA ILE A 119 -5.12 30.95 -5.51
C ILE A 119 -4.37 31.58 -4.33
N GLY A 120 -3.16 32.11 -4.56
CA GLY A 120 -2.41 32.81 -3.52
C GLY A 120 -3.13 34.04 -2.97
N GLU A 121 -3.83 34.81 -3.83
CA GLU A 121 -4.69 35.92 -3.41
C GLU A 121 -5.87 35.45 -2.55
N LEU A 122 -6.54 34.38 -2.96
CA LEU A 122 -7.67 33.81 -2.22
C LEU A 122 -7.24 33.26 -0.85
N ILE A 123 -6.05 32.67 -0.76
CA ILE A 123 -5.48 32.19 0.50
C ILE A 123 -5.14 33.36 1.42
N ARG A 124 -4.47 34.40 0.91
CA ARG A 124 -4.15 35.62 1.69
C ARG A 124 -5.39 36.38 2.15
N ALA A 125 -6.44 36.36 1.35
CA ALA A 125 -7.74 36.94 1.68
C ALA A 125 -8.60 36.02 2.57
N ASP A 126 -8.09 34.86 2.97
CA ASP A 126 -8.78 33.88 3.81
C ASP A 126 -10.08 33.33 3.20
N ARG A 127 -10.18 33.37 1.86
CA ARG A 127 -11.35 32.99 1.04
C ARG A 127 -11.20 31.68 0.28
N TYR A 128 -10.02 31.04 0.34
CA TYR A 128 -9.79 29.77 -0.36
C TYR A 128 -10.48 28.60 0.33
N LEU A 129 -10.15 28.35 1.60
CA LEU A 129 -10.84 27.37 2.44
C LEU A 129 -12.08 28.01 3.07
N ASN A 130 -13.19 27.28 3.12
CA ASN A 130 -14.36 27.69 3.89
C ASN A 130 -14.14 27.42 5.41
N PRO A 131 -14.96 28.00 6.31
CA PRO A 131 -14.76 27.82 7.76
C PRO A 131 -14.73 26.35 8.22
N LYS A 132 -15.60 25.49 7.68
CA LYS A 132 -15.64 24.06 8.04
C LYS A 132 -14.37 23.33 7.60
N GLU A 133 -13.88 23.63 6.40
CA GLU A 133 -12.63 23.07 5.88
C GLU A 133 -11.43 23.51 6.73
N LYS A 134 -11.40 24.76 7.19
CA LYS A 134 -10.33 25.25 8.09
C LYS A 134 -10.33 24.56 9.44
N GLU A 135 -11.50 24.33 10.02
CA GLU A 135 -11.63 23.58 11.27
C GLU A 135 -11.11 22.14 11.13
N GLN A 136 -11.26 21.54 9.94
CA GLN A 136 -10.76 20.20 9.64
C GLN A 136 -9.27 20.16 9.29
N TYR A 137 -8.67 21.30 8.91
CA TYR A 137 -7.30 21.35 8.42
C TYR A 137 -6.26 20.81 9.42
N PRO A 138 -6.30 21.12 10.73
CA PRO A 138 -5.36 20.55 11.70
C PRO A 138 -5.44 19.01 11.78
N GLN A 139 -6.65 18.44 11.76
CA GLN A 139 -6.85 16.99 11.79
C GLN A 139 -6.32 16.34 10.52
N TRP A 140 -6.53 17.00 9.37
CA TRP A 140 -5.97 16.55 8.11
C TRP A 140 -4.44 16.56 8.14
N LEU A 141 -3.82 17.59 8.72
CA LEU A 141 -2.36 17.71 8.83
C LEU A 141 -1.77 16.61 9.70
N GLU A 142 -2.35 16.35 10.88
CA GLU A 142 -1.95 15.24 11.76
C GLU A 142 -2.04 13.89 11.03
N LYS A 143 -3.12 13.65 10.28
CA LYS A 143 -3.29 12.45 9.45
C LYS A 143 -2.24 12.34 8.32
N GLN A 144 -1.76 13.46 7.78
CA GLN A 144 -0.66 13.42 6.81
C GLN A 144 0.68 13.08 7.48
N GLU A 145 0.94 13.61 8.67
CA GLU A 145 2.15 13.33 9.44
C GLU A 145 2.22 11.87 9.86
N THR A 146 1.12 11.29 10.38
CA THR A 146 1.05 9.87 10.73
C THR A 146 1.28 8.98 9.51
N ARG A 147 0.61 9.26 8.39
CA ARG A 147 0.83 8.52 7.12
C ARG A 147 2.29 8.59 6.68
N ARG A 148 2.95 9.74 6.80
CA ARG A 148 4.37 9.90 6.42
C ARG A 148 5.27 9.06 7.34
N ALA A 149 5.01 9.07 8.64
CA ALA A 149 5.74 8.27 9.62
C ALA A 149 5.58 6.76 9.37
N GLU A 150 4.35 6.30 9.09
CA GLU A 150 4.06 4.90 8.76
C GLU A 150 4.81 4.45 7.49
N ILE A 151 4.84 5.27 6.45
CA ILE A 151 5.57 4.96 5.20
C ILE A 151 7.08 4.88 5.48
N GLU A 152 7.62 5.79 6.28
CA GLU A 152 9.03 5.78 6.66
C GLU A 152 9.39 4.54 7.50
N GLU A 153 8.54 4.18 8.46
CA GLU A 153 8.68 2.95 9.23
C GLU A 153 8.62 1.70 8.35
N GLN A 154 7.66 1.61 7.44
CA GLN A 154 7.57 0.50 6.48
C GLN A 154 8.82 0.41 5.59
N LYS A 155 9.35 1.56 5.17
CA LYS A 155 10.59 1.62 4.39
C LYS A 155 11.78 1.11 5.20
N ARG A 156 11.94 1.53 6.46
CA ARG A 156 12.98 1.03 7.37
C ARG A 156 12.83 -0.47 7.61
N ASN A 157 11.62 -0.96 7.85
CA ASN A 157 11.37 -2.39 8.08
C ASN A 157 11.71 -3.24 6.84
N ARG A 158 11.39 -2.75 5.64
CA ARG A 158 11.78 -3.40 4.38
C ARG A 158 13.29 -3.43 4.19
N GLU A 159 13.99 -2.35 4.55
CA GLU A 159 15.44 -2.26 4.46
C GLU A 159 16.12 -3.24 5.42
N ILE A 160 15.64 -3.34 6.67
CA ILE A 160 16.12 -4.34 7.63
C ILE A 160 15.93 -5.76 7.07
N LEU A 161 14.75 -6.08 6.53
CA LEU A 161 14.50 -7.40 5.94
C LEU A 161 15.40 -7.69 4.72
N SER A 162 15.69 -6.67 3.90
CA SER A 162 16.55 -6.80 2.72
C SER A 162 18.05 -6.89 3.04
N THR A 163 18.47 -6.46 4.23
CA THR A 163 19.88 -6.44 4.68
C THR A 163 20.19 -7.53 5.70
N ALA A 164 19.18 -8.28 6.15
CA ALA A 164 19.36 -9.44 7.01
C ALA A 164 20.23 -10.48 6.29
N PRO A 165 21.29 -11.01 6.93
CA PRO A 165 22.04 -12.14 6.40
C PRO A 165 21.06 -13.29 6.09
N PRO A 166 21.28 -14.08 5.02
CA PRO A 166 20.58 -15.35 4.87
C PRO A 166 20.80 -16.12 6.18
N GLU A 167 19.72 -16.58 6.81
CA GLU A 167 19.86 -17.57 7.89
C GLU A 167 20.81 -18.64 7.37
N GLU A 168 21.92 -18.84 8.08
CA GLU A 168 22.85 -19.92 7.79
C GLU A 168 22.05 -21.21 7.96
N ALA A 169 21.52 -21.74 6.85
CA ALA A 169 21.00 -23.09 6.81
C ALA A 169 22.14 -23.96 7.32
N GLU A 170 21.96 -24.53 8.52
CA GLU A 170 22.89 -25.52 9.05
C GLU A 170 23.10 -26.54 7.95
N GLN A 171 24.31 -26.60 7.39
CA GLN A 171 24.67 -27.61 6.42
C GLN A 171 24.71 -28.93 7.18
N THR A 172 23.56 -29.57 7.34
CA THR A 172 23.49 -30.96 7.76
C THR A 172 24.26 -31.76 6.73
N ASN A 173 25.28 -32.50 7.16
CA ASN A 173 26.02 -33.37 6.26
C ASN A 173 25.09 -34.50 5.81
N ASP A 174 24.46 -34.33 4.64
CA ASP A 174 23.48 -35.27 4.09
C ASP A 174 24.07 -36.63 3.68
N ASP A 175 25.39 -36.78 3.76
CA ASP A 175 26.04 -38.07 3.56
C ASP A 175 25.74 -39.04 4.75
N ASP A 176 25.19 -38.56 5.88
CA ASP A 176 24.89 -39.36 7.08
C ASP A 176 23.74 -40.37 6.92
N ILE A 177 22.89 -40.18 5.91
CA ILE A 177 21.74 -41.04 5.65
C ILE A 177 22.01 -42.12 4.60
N ILE A 178 23.16 -42.07 3.92
CA ILE A 178 23.50 -43.03 2.88
C ILE A 178 23.62 -44.43 3.49
N GLY A 179 22.96 -45.41 2.89
CA GLY A 179 22.90 -46.80 3.35
C GLY A 179 21.80 -47.09 4.38
N LYS A 180 21.07 -46.09 4.87
CA LYS A 180 19.88 -46.32 5.70
C LYS A 180 18.72 -46.83 4.85
N GLU A 181 17.86 -47.64 5.46
CA GLU A 181 16.62 -48.13 4.86
C GLU A 181 15.44 -47.22 5.23
N VAL A 182 14.54 -47.01 4.28
CA VAL A 182 13.27 -46.31 4.50
C VAL A 182 12.11 -47.11 3.89
N VAL A 183 10.97 -47.08 4.56
CA VAL A 183 9.71 -47.64 4.04
C VAL A 183 8.89 -46.50 3.42
N ILE A 184 8.50 -46.67 2.15
CA ILE A 184 7.64 -45.73 1.43
C ILE A 184 6.61 -46.54 0.64
N ASP A 185 5.32 -46.25 0.81
CA ASP A 185 4.23 -46.95 0.12
C ASP A 185 4.30 -48.49 0.27
N ASP A 186 4.54 -48.97 1.50
CA ASP A 186 4.73 -50.40 1.84
C ASP A 186 5.92 -51.11 1.15
N ARG A 187 6.85 -50.34 0.57
CA ARG A 187 8.08 -50.85 -0.05
C ARG A 187 9.32 -50.40 0.70
N ARG A 188 10.32 -51.26 0.79
CA ARG A 188 11.61 -50.95 1.44
C ARG A 188 12.62 -50.47 0.42
N PHE A 189 13.28 -49.36 0.72
CA PHE A 189 14.33 -48.79 -0.11
C PHE A 189 15.60 -48.54 0.69
N VAL A 190 16.75 -48.77 0.06
CA VAL A 190 18.06 -48.37 0.58
C VAL A 190 18.48 -47.07 -0.10
N ILE A 191 18.95 -46.11 0.68
CA ILE A 191 19.48 -44.84 0.16
C ILE A 191 20.88 -45.07 -0.43
N GLU A 192 21.05 -44.77 -1.72
CA GLU A 192 22.32 -44.97 -2.44
C GLU A 192 23.17 -43.70 -2.52
N SER A 193 22.56 -42.55 -2.75
CA SER A 193 23.29 -41.29 -2.88
C SER A 193 22.40 -40.07 -2.63
N VAL A 194 23.02 -38.96 -2.21
CA VAL A 194 22.39 -37.66 -2.07
C VAL A 194 23.09 -36.63 -2.95
N GLY A 195 22.32 -35.93 -3.78
CA GLY A 195 22.80 -34.85 -4.63
C GLY A 195 23.10 -33.59 -3.80
N LYS A 196 24.39 -33.27 -3.62
CA LYS A 196 24.88 -32.14 -2.78
C LYS A 196 24.35 -30.76 -3.16
N ILE A 197 23.84 -30.60 -4.39
CA ILE A 197 23.33 -29.33 -4.92
C ILE A 197 21.82 -29.37 -5.12
N SER A 198 21.28 -30.51 -5.57
CA SER A 198 19.85 -30.63 -5.87
C SER A 198 18.99 -31.08 -4.69
N GLY A 199 19.61 -31.62 -3.64
CA GLY A 199 18.92 -32.23 -2.51
C GLY A 199 18.15 -33.50 -2.89
N ASP A 200 18.49 -34.12 -4.02
CA ASP A 200 17.83 -35.33 -4.51
C ASP A 200 18.47 -36.57 -3.90
N VAL A 201 17.66 -37.45 -3.33
CA VAL A 201 18.07 -38.72 -2.72
C VAL A 201 17.67 -39.85 -3.66
N SER A 202 18.67 -40.55 -4.22
CA SER A 202 18.45 -41.74 -5.02
C SER A 202 18.40 -42.98 -4.12
N MET A 203 17.38 -43.80 -4.31
CA MET A 203 17.13 -44.98 -3.49
C MET A 203 16.83 -46.20 -4.38
N ARG A 204 17.30 -47.37 -3.95
CA ARG A 204 17.09 -48.65 -4.61
C ARG A 204 16.04 -49.46 -3.85
N ASP A 205 15.04 -49.97 -4.57
CA ASP A 205 14.04 -50.87 -4.01
C ASP A 205 14.67 -52.23 -3.65
N VAL A 206 14.55 -52.61 -2.37
CA VAL A 206 15.05 -53.88 -1.81
C VAL A 206 13.91 -54.78 -1.32
N THR A 207 12.66 -54.45 -1.66
CA THR A 207 11.47 -55.20 -1.23
C THR A 207 11.54 -56.67 -1.67
N PHE A 208 12.12 -56.92 -2.85
CA PHE A 208 12.20 -58.26 -3.45
C PHE A 208 13.65 -58.68 -3.78
N GLU A 209 14.61 -58.35 -2.93
CA GLU A 209 16.05 -58.61 -3.18
C GLU A 209 16.37 -60.10 -3.47
N ASP A 210 15.53 -61.03 -3.02
CA ASP A 210 15.63 -62.48 -3.30
C ASP A 210 14.81 -62.96 -4.52
N SER A 211 14.25 -62.07 -5.34
CA SER A 211 13.43 -62.40 -6.50
C SER A 211 14.12 -62.13 -7.84
N VAL A 212 13.76 -62.87 -8.89
CA VAL A 212 14.23 -62.62 -10.26
C VAL A 212 13.57 -61.36 -10.84
N GLY A 213 14.29 -60.23 -10.83
CA GLY A 213 13.83 -58.95 -11.38
C GLY A 213 14.93 -57.89 -11.46
N PHE A 214 14.70 -56.83 -12.25
CA PHE A 214 15.60 -55.68 -12.33
C PHE A 214 15.32 -54.72 -11.16
N PRO A 215 16.35 -54.20 -10.46
CA PRO A 215 16.17 -53.22 -9.39
C PRO A 215 15.46 -51.94 -9.90
N ILE A 216 14.53 -51.41 -9.09
CA ILE A 216 13.81 -50.17 -9.39
C ILE A 216 14.43 -49.04 -8.57
N ASN A 217 14.82 -47.96 -9.23
CA ASN A 217 15.32 -46.76 -8.58
C ASN A 217 14.20 -45.73 -8.37
N ARG A 218 14.21 -45.06 -7.22
CA ARG A 218 13.30 -43.95 -6.85
C ARG A 218 14.13 -42.74 -6.44
N VAL A 219 13.66 -41.54 -6.75
CA VAL A 219 14.31 -40.28 -6.35
C VAL A 219 13.32 -39.44 -5.53
N GLU A 220 13.75 -38.97 -4.37
CA GLU A 220 12.97 -38.11 -3.46
C GLU A 220 13.79 -36.90 -2.98
N LYS A 221 13.15 -35.95 -2.30
CA LYS A 221 13.86 -34.81 -1.67
C LYS A 221 14.41 -35.16 -0.30
N ILE A 222 15.58 -34.60 0.02
CA ILE A 222 16.31 -34.85 1.26
C ILE A 222 15.47 -34.56 2.52
N ASP A 223 14.71 -33.47 2.52
CA ASP A 223 13.85 -33.09 3.65
C ASP A 223 12.79 -34.16 3.94
N TYR A 224 12.21 -34.73 2.88
CA TYR A 224 11.19 -35.78 2.98
C TYR A 224 11.80 -37.11 3.46
N VAL A 225 12.99 -37.47 2.98
CA VAL A 225 13.67 -38.69 3.44
C VAL A 225 14.10 -38.57 4.90
N ARG A 226 14.55 -37.38 5.34
CA ARG A 226 14.90 -37.11 6.75
C ARG A 226 13.69 -37.21 7.67
N SER A 227 12.52 -36.72 7.26
CA SER A 227 11.31 -36.85 8.09
C SER A 227 10.92 -38.32 8.29
N LEU A 228 11.01 -39.15 7.24
CA LEU A 228 10.72 -40.58 7.33
C LEU A 228 11.69 -41.34 8.25
N LEU A 229 12.99 -41.01 8.18
CA LEU A 229 14.00 -41.61 9.06
C LEU A 229 13.79 -41.20 10.53
N ALA A 230 13.36 -39.96 10.78
CA ALA A 230 13.04 -39.49 12.13
C ALA A 230 11.81 -40.21 12.70
N GLU A 231 10.76 -40.40 11.90
CA GLU A 231 9.54 -41.14 12.28
C GLU A 231 9.86 -42.61 12.61
N GLN A 232 10.63 -43.31 11.77
CA GLN A 232 11.04 -44.69 12.02
C GLN A 232 11.90 -44.84 13.28
N THR A 233 12.72 -43.83 13.60
CA THR A 233 13.55 -43.83 14.82
C THR A 233 12.68 -43.64 16.09
N GLN A 234 11.58 -42.88 16.00
CA GLN A 234 10.60 -42.74 17.09
C GLN A 234 9.79 -44.02 17.32
N GLU A 235 9.35 -44.69 16.25
CA GLU A 235 8.58 -45.93 16.36
C GLU A 235 9.40 -47.09 16.96
N GLN A 236 10.71 -47.14 16.69
CA GLN A 236 11.61 -48.13 17.28
C GLN A 236 11.96 -47.86 18.76
N GLN A 237 11.62 -46.69 19.31
CA GLN A 237 11.89 -46.29 20.71
C GLN A 237 10.69 -46.43 21.66
N LEU A 238 9.52 -46.91 21.20
CA LEU A 238 8.42 -47.22 22.11
C LEU A 238 8.81 -48.39 23.03
N PRO A 239 8.84 -48.20 24.37
CA PRO A 239 9.10 -49.29 25.29
C PRO A 239 7.93 -50.28 25.25
N ASP A 240 8.24 -51.57 25.18
CA ASP A 240 7.31 -52.69 25.37
C ASP A 240 6.82 -52.68 26.82
N MET A 241 5.93 -51.75 27.15
CA MET A 241 5.34 -51.61 28.49
C MET A 241 4.31 -52.71 28.68
N GLY A 242 4.79 -53.85 29.17
CA GLY A 242 3.97 -54.96 29.64
C GLY A 242 2.93 -54.51 30.67
N LEU A 243 1.82 -55.25 30.71
CA LEU A 243 0.59 -55.07 31.50
C LEU A 243 0.72 -54.72 33.01
N PHE A 244 1.94 -54.67 33.55
CA PHE A 244 2.21 -54.33 34.95
C PHE A 244 2.20 -52.82 35.25
N GLU A 245 2.45 -51.93 34.29
CA GLU A 245 2.49 -50.49 34.59
C GLU A 245 1.11 -49.82 34.60
N TYR A 246 0.08 -50.43 34.00
CA TYR A 246 -1.29 -49.89 34.04
C TYR A 246 -1.90 -49.91 35.46
N HIS A 247 -1.45 -50.81 36.35
CA HIS A 247 -2.02 -50.93 37.70
C HIS A 247 -1.59 -49.77 38.60
N ASN A 248 -0.35 -49.30 38.49
CA ASN A 248 0.16 -48.18 39.29
C ASN A 248 -0.47 -46.84 38.89
N ILE A 249 -0.87 -46.67 37.63
CA ILE A 249 -1.51 -45.43 37.15
C ILE A 249 -2.94 -45.30 37.72
N LEU A 250 -3.68 -46.41 37.85
CA LEU A 250 -5.03 -46.37 38.42
C LEU A 250 -5.02 -46.18 39.95
N GLU A 251 -4.00 -46.67 40.65
CA GLU A 251 -3.84 -46.47 42.09
C GLU A 251 -3.49 -45.01 42.42
N TYR A 252 -2.72 -44.35 41.56
CA TYR A 252 -2.42 -42.92 41.67
C TYR A 252 -3.68 -42.05 41.46
N ILE A 253 -4.49 -42.36 40.44
CA ILE A 253 -5.74 -41.62 40.15
C ILE A 253 -6.79 -41.83 41.26
N SER A 254 -6.85 -43.03 41.89
CA SER A 254 -7.77 -43.28 42.99
C SER A 254 -7.42 -42.52 44.27
N ASN A 255 -6.15 -42.17 44.49
CA ASN A 255 -5.70 -41.44 45.68
C ASN A 255 -5.84 -39.92 45.55
N GLU A 256 -5.85 -39.36 44.34
CA GLU A 256 -6.00 -37.90 44.12
C GLU A 256 -7.46 -37.39 44.17
N LEU A 257 -8.47 -38.26 44.11
CA LEU A 257 -9.88 -37.86 44.10
C LEU A 257 -10.57 -37.82 45.48
N ASN A 258 -9.86 -38.04 46.60
CA ASN A 258 -10.49 -38.10 47.91
C ASN A 258 -9.85 -37.18 48.97
N LEU A 259 -10.01 -35.86 48.80
CA LEU A 259 -9.91 -34.89 49.89
C LEU A 259 -10.99 -33.81 49.76
N GLY A 260 -12.11 -34.02 50.44
CA GLY A 260 -13.16 -33.01 50.57
C GLY A 260 -14.34 -33.45 51.43
N GLY A 261 -14.15 -33.60 52.75
CA GLY A 261 -15.29 -33.60 53.67
C GLY A 261 -15.09 -34.32 55.00
N VAL A 262 -14.41 -33.69 55.96
CA VAL A 262 -14.69 -33.90 57.38
C VAL A 262 -15.19 -32.58 57.95
N SER A 263 -16.49 -32.51 58.27
CA SER A 263 -17.01 -31.66 59.33
C SER A 263 -18.34 -32.19 59.85
N GLN A 264 -18.30 -32.42 61.17
CA GLN A 264 -19.33 -32.80 62.14
C GLN A 264 -19.75 -34.27 62.21
#